data_AF-A0A926G6B2-F1
#
_entry.id   AF-A0A926G6B2-F1
#
_cell.length_a   1.000
_cell.length_b   1.000
_cell.length_c   1.000
_cell.angle_alpha   90.00
_cell.angle_beta   90.00
_cell.angle_gamma   90.00
#
_symmetry.space_group_name_H-M   'P 1'
#
loop_
_entity.id
_entity.type
_entity.pdbx_description
1 polymer ?
#
loop_
_entity_poly.entity_id
_entity_poly.type
_entity_poly.pdbx_seq_one_letter_code
_entity_poly.pdbx_strand_id
1 'polypeptide(L)'
;MLVRSLLAALPKVAPGFPRIGEEPHVQPMPHMSGPGAVPAPSVEMLVTLSAANPAIERRRKLAQDAGKGIDALDRLHKELVAGVVSPVRLQQIAEWSQSFETPDDPVLASLLSDIDLRVRVELAKHDIQA
;
A
#
# COMPACT_ATOMS: atom_id res chain seq x y z
N MET A 1 8.84 17.83 -37.29
CA MET A 1 8.94 19.24 -36.83
C MET A 1 7.92 19.43 -35.72
N LEU A 2 8.17 19.77 -34.46
CA LEU A 2 9.37 20.07 -33.69
C LEU A 2 8.91 19.97 -32.21
N VAL A 3 9.61 19.19 -31.38
CA VAL A 3 9.35 19.12 -29.93
C VAL A 3 9.75 20.46 -29.31
N ARG A 4 8.79 21.14 -28.68
CA ARG A 4 8.98 22.51 -28.17
C ARG A 4 9.35 22.50 -26.69
N SER A 5 10.67 22.52 -26.46
CA SER A 5 11.37 23.37 -25.49
C SER A 5 11.00 23.28 -24.00
N LEU A 6 11.76 22.44 -23.29
CA LEU A 6 12.14 22.67 -21.89
C LEU A 6 13.06 23.90 -21.79
N LEU A 7 12.83 24.81 -20.82
CA LEU A 7 13.79 25.63 -20.05
C LEU A 7 13.24 27.02 -19.72
N ALA A 8 12.92 27.24 -18.44
CA ALA A 8 13.08 28.50 -17.69
C ALA A 8 12.54 28.23 -16.27
N ALA A 9 13.15 28.61 -15.14
CA ALA A 9 14.45 29.18 -14.83
C ALA A 9 14.61 28.91 -13.32
N LEU A 10 15.63 28.14 -12.90
CA LEU A 10 15.96 28.02 -11.48
C LEU A 10 16.94 29.14 -11.10
N PRO A 11 16.73 29.87 -9.99
CA PRO A 11 17.73 30.80 -9.48
C PRO A 11 18.97 30.02 -9.01
N LYS A 12 20.12 30.38 -9.57
CA LYS A 12 21.44 29.84 -9.23
C LYS A 12 21.87 30.39 -7.87
N VAL A 13 21.70 29.61 -6.81
CA VAL A 13 22.29 29.89 -5.49
C VAL A 13 23.70 29.31 -5.49
N ALA A 14 24.72 30.17 -5.48
CA ALA A 14 26.10 29.76 -5.27
C ALA A 14 26.31 29.45 -3.78
N PRO A 15 26.94 28.32 -3.40
CA PRO A 15 27.43 28.15 -2.04
C PRO A 15 28.73 28.94 -1.91
N GLY A 16 28.64 30.16 -1.40
CA GLY A 16 29.79 30.85 -0.82
C GLY A 16 30.10 30.18 0.52
N PHE A 17 31.18 29.42 0.59
CA PHE A 17 31.74 28.97 1.87
C PHE A 17 32.29 30.20 2.62
N PRO A 18 31.78 30.56 3.82
CA PRO A 18 32.46 31.53 4.65
C PRO A 18 33.74 30.89 5.20
N ARG A 19 34.84 31.63 5.01
CA ARG A 19 36.18 31.33 5.50
C ARG A 19 36.17 31.27 7.03
N ILE A 20 36.79 30.24 7.59
CA ILE A 20 37.09 30.11 9.02
C ILE A 20 38.05 31.24 9.41
N GLY A 21 37.67 32.04 10.40
CA GLY A 21 38.53 33.04 11.03
C GLY A 21 37.75 34.26 11.51
N GLU A 22 36.97 34.09 12.59
CA GLU A 22 36.75 34.99 13.74
C GLU A 22 35.50 34.46 14.47
N GLU A 23 35.65 33.83 15.64
CA GLU A 23 34.48 33.45 16.45
C GLU A 23 33.90 34.70 17.13
N PRO A 24 32.62 35.08 16.87
CA PRO A 24 31.91 35.89 17.84
C PRO A 24 31.53 34.96 19.00
N HIS A 25 32.08 35.22 20.18
CA HIS A 25 31.65 34.60 21.42
C HIS A 25 30.18 34.99 21.69
N VAL A 26 29.24 34.20 21.17
CA VAL A 26 27.82 34.29 21.52
C VAL A 26 27.66 33.62 22.88
N GLN A 27 27.50 34.44 23.92
CA GLN A 27 27.04 33.98 25.22
C GLN A 27 25.72 33.20 25.01
N PRO A 28 25.57 31.99 25.60
CA PRO A 28 24.33 31.24 25.47
C PRO A 28 23.23 32.03 26.17
N MET A 29 22.32 32.61 25.38
CA MET A 29 21.10 33.18 25.94
C MET A 29 20.32 32.05 26.62
N PRO A 30 19.74 32.28 27.81
CA PRO A 30 18.87 31.30 28.43
C PRO A 30 17.70 31.03 27.48
N HIS A 31 17.57 29.78 27.02
CA HIS A 31 16.38 29.33 26.34
C HIS A 31 15.23 29.44 27.34
N MET A 32 14.41 30.47 27.20
CA MET A 32 13.16 30.53 27.92
C MET A 32 12.28 29.40 27.40
N SER A 33 12.12 28.34 28.20
CA SER A 33 11.10 27.33 28.01
C SER A 33 9.74 28.00 28.07
N GLY A 34 9.21 28.41 26.91
CA GLY A 34 7.84 28.87 26.78
C GLY A 34 6.87 27.73 27.11
N PRO A 35 5.74 28.00 27.79
CA PRO A 35 4.72 27.00 28.05
C PRO A 35 4.13 26.56 26.71
N GLY A 36 4.52 25.37 26.24
CA GLY A 36 4.08 24.84 24.95
C GLY A 36 5.16 24.12 24.13
N ALA A 37 6.38 23.93 24.65
CA ALA A 37 7.36 23.08 24.01
C ALA A 37 6.83 21.62 23.97
N VAL A 38 6.30 21.21 22.81
CA VAL A 38 5.92 19.83 22.56
C VAL A 38 7.22 19.00 22.64
N PRO A 39 7.30 18.00 23.53
CA PRO A 39 8.51 17.19 23.65
C PRO A 39 8.81 16.53 22.31
N ALA A 40 10.06 16.62 21.87
CA ALA A 40 10.51 15.95 20.66
C ALA A 40 10.29 14.44 20.81
N PRO A 41 9.75 13.75 19.78
CA PRO A 41 9.52 12.31 19.86
C PRO A 41 10.84 11.58 20.11
N SER A 42 10.82 10.57 20.99
CA SER A 42 12.00 9.74 21.23
C SER A 42 12.34 8.93 19.98
N VAL A 43 13.61 8.55 19.85
CA VAL A 43 14.07 7.66 18.77
C VAL A 43 13.27 6.36 18.76
N GLU A 44 12.99 5.80 19.93
CA GLU A 44 12.20 4.57 20.08
C GLU A 44 10.75 4.74 19.59
N MET A 45 10.14 5.91 19.83
CA MET A 45 8.82 6.24 19.29
C MET A 45 8.84 6.37 17.77
N LEU A 46 9.87 7.00 17.20
CA LEU A 46 10.03 7.12 15.74
C LEU A 46 10.26 5.75 15.08
N VAL A 47 11.07 4.89 15.69
CA VAL A 47 11.29 3.51 15.23
C VAL A 47 9.98 2.73 15.27
N THR A 48 9.23 2.82 16.36
CA THR A 48 7.92 2.15 16.50
C THR A 48 6.92 2.63 15.45
N LEU A 49 6.83 3.95 15.21
CA LEU A 49 5.95 4.52 14.20
C LEU A 49 6.36 4.12 12.77
N SER A 50 7.66 4.04 12.50
CA SER A 50 8.18 3.58 11.20
C SER A 50 7.91 2.09 10.95
N ALA A 51 7.99 1.26 11.99
CA ALA A 51 7.65 -0.15 11.92
C ALA A 51 6.14 -0.37 11.70
N ALA A 52 5.30 0.50 12.26
CA ALA A 52 3.85 0.50 12.10
C ALA A 52 3.39 1.15 10.79
N ASN A 53 4.04 0.89 9.66
CA ASN A 53 3.69 1.48 8.37
C ASN A 53 2.30 0.99 7.90
N PRO A 54 1.24 1.84 7.91
CA PRO A 54 -0.12 1.40 7.62
C PRO A 54 -0.31 0.92 6.17
N ALA A 55 0.51 1.41 5.24
CA ALA A 55 0.46 1.00 3.84
C ALA A 55 0.93 -0.44 3.65
N ILE A 56 2.00 -0.85 4.36
CA ILE A 56 2.51 -2.22 4.32
C ILE A 56 1.47 -3.18 4.90
N GLU A 57 0.85 -2.83 6.02
CA GLU A 57 -0.17 -3.67 6.65
C GLU A 57 -1.44 -3.77 5.78
N ARG A 58 -1.88 -2.67 5.15
CA ARG A 58 -3.00 -2.70 4.19
C ARG A 58 -2.69 -3.63 3.00
N ARG A 59 -1.50 -3.49 2.41
CA ARG A 59 -1.06 -4.35 1.29
C ARG A 59 -1.03 -5.82 1.70
N ARG A 60 -0.53 -6.12 2.91
CA ARG A 60 -0.48 -7.48 3.46
C ARG A 60 -1.88 -8.08 3.58
N LYS A 61 -2.85 -7.33 4.11
CA LYS A 61 -4.25 -7.79 4.23
C LYS A 61 -4.87 -8.07 2.87
N LEU A 62 -4.71 -7.15 1.91
CA LEU A 62 -5.22 -7.34 0.56
C LEU A 62 -4.60 -8.56 -0.13
N ALA A 63 -3.30 -8.81 0.07
CA ALA A 63 -2.64 -10.01 -0.45
C ALA A 63 -3.17 -11.30 0.22
N GLN A 64 -3.47 -11.26 1.52
CA GLN A 64 -4.09 -12.39 2.22
C GLN A 64 -5.51 -12.66 1.71
N ASP A 65 -6.29 -11.61 1.46
CA ASP A 65 -7.65 -11.75 0.93
C ASP A 65 -7.63 -12.29 -0.51
N ALA A 66 -6.69 -11.85 -1.35
CA ALA A 66 -6.44 -12.46 -2.66
C ALA A 66 -6.08 -13.95 -2.55
N GLY A 67 -5.22 -14.31 -1.59
CA GLY A 67 -4.86 -15.70 -1.30
C GLY A 67 -6.07 -16.58 -0.95
N LYS A 68 -7.03 -16.06 -0.17
CA LYS A 68 -8.28 -16.79 0.15
C LYS A 68 -9.09 -17.11 -1.11
N GLY A 69 -9.16 -16.19 -2.07
CA GLY A 69 -9.84 -16.43 -3.35
C GLY A 69 -9.17 -17.55 -4.16
N ILE A 70 -7.85 -17.54 -4.24
CA ILE A 70 -7.06 -18.60 -4.90
C ILE A 70 -7.28 -19.95 -4.22
N ASP A 71 -7.21 -20.00 -2.89
CA ASP A 71 -7.43 -21.23 -2.12
C ASP A 71 -8.85 -21.78 -2.31
N ALA A 72 -9.84 -20.91 -2.43
CA ALA A 72 -11.22 -21.30 -2.68
C ALA A 72 -11.37 -21.90 -4.10
N LEU A 73 -10.75 -21.28 -5.11
CA LEU A 73 -10.69 -21.81 -6.48
C LEU A 73 -9.98 -23.17 -6.56
N ASP A 74 -8.85 -23.34 -5.87
CA ASP A 74 -8.12 -24.62 -5.84
C ASP A 74 -8.96 -25.74 -5.21
N ARG A 75 -9.70 -25.43 -4.14
CA ARG A 75 -10.62 -26.39 -3.53
C ARG A 75 -11.79 -26.74 -4.45
N LEU A 76 -12.36 -25.75 -5.15
CA LEU A 76 -13.40 -25.99 -6.14
C LEU A 76 -12.87 -26.87 -7.28
N HIS A 77 -11.65 -26.63 -7.74
CA HIS A 77 -11.01 -27.48 -8.75
C HIS A 77 -10.89 -28.93 -8.29
N LYS A 78 -10.43 -29.17 -7.06
CA LYS A 78 -10.35 -30.54 -6.49
C LYS A 78 -11.71 -31.23 -6.42
N GLU A 79 -12.75 -30.49 -6.06
CA GLU A 79 -14.13 -30.98 -6.06
C GLU A 79 -14.66 -31.32 -7.45
N LEU A 80 -14.40 -30.46 -8.44
CA LEU A 80 -14.74 -30.71 -9.83
C LEU A 80 -14.05 -31.98 -10.35
N VAL A 81 -12.77 -32.17 -10.02
CA VAL A 81 -12.01 -33.38 -10.37
C VAL A 81 -12.60 -34.63 -9.69
N ALA A 82 -13.09 -34.50 -8.46
CA ALA A 82 -13.78 -35.57 -7.75
C ALA A 82 -15.22 -35.82 -8.25
N GLY A 83 -15.76 -34.94 -9.11
CA GLY A 83 -17.14 -35.00 -9.62
C GLY A 83 -18.20 -34.59 -8.61
N VAL A 84 -17.82 -34.00 -7.47
CA VAL A 84 -18.75 -33.58 -6.40
C VAL A 84 -18.47 -32.13 -6.05
N VAL A 85 -19.37 -31.22 -6.45
CA VAL A 85 -19.24 -29.78 -6.18
C VAL A 85 -20.09 -29.40 -4.98
N SER A 86 -19.49 -28.73 -3.99
CA SER A 86 -20.19 -28.28 -2.80
C SER A 86 -20.92 -26.95 -3.06
N PRO A 87 -22.26 -26.86 -2.84
CA PRO A 87 -22.99 -25.60 -2.99
C PRO A 87 -22.53 -24.55 -1.97
N VAL A 88 -22.11 -24.99 -0.77
CA VAL A 88 -21.54 -24.09 0.25
C VAL A 88 -20.25 -23.44 -0.25
N ARG A 89 -19.44 -24.16 -1.03
CA ARG A 89 -18.19 -23.62 -1.58
C ARG A 89 -18.44 -22.59 -2.67
N LEU A 90 -19.41 -22.87 -3.56
CA LEU A 90 -19.82 -21.91 -4.58
C LEU A 90 -20.32 -20.60 -3.94
N GLN A 91 -21.11 -20.71 -2.87
CA GLN A 91 -21.58 -19.54 -2.12
C GLN A 91 -20.42 -18.75 -1.50
N GLN A 92 -19.46 -19.43 -0.86
CA GLN A 92 -18.27 -18.77 -0.29
C GLN A 92 -17.43 -18.03 -1.34
N ILE A 93 -17.31 -18.61 -2.54
CA ILE A 93 -16.59 -18.01 -3.66
C ILE A 93 -17.34 -16.76 -4.18
N ALA A 94 -18.67 -16.83 -4.28
CA ALA A 94 -19.50 -15.70 -4.67
C ALA A 94 -19.40 -14.54 -3.66
N GLU A 95 -19.49 -14.85 -2.36
CA GLU A 95 -19.34 -13.86 -1.28
C GLU A 95 -17.96 -13.20 -1.32
N TRP A 96 -16.90 -13.99 -1.55
CA TRP A 96 -15.55 -13.44 -1.68
C TRP A 96 -15.45 -12.45 -2.86
N SER A 97 -16.00 -12.80 -4.04
CA SER A 97 -15.99 -11.94 -5.23
C SER A 97 -16.79 -10.64 -5.02
N GLN A 98 -17.84 -10.67 -4.20
CA GLN A 98 -18.61 -9.46 -3.87
C GLN A 98 -17.94 -8.59 -2.81
N SER A 99 -17.01 -9.16 -2.03
CA SER A 99 -16.42 -8.49 -0.86
C SER A 99 -15.16 -7.68 -1.15
N PHE A 100 -14.53 -7.84 -2.32
CA PHE A 100 -13.22 -7.22 -2.56
C PHE A 100 -13.34 -5.78 -3.07
N GLU A 101 -12.46 -4.92 -2.55
CA GLU A 101 -12.24 -3.57 -3.05
C GLU A 101 -11.02 -3.52 -3.96
N THR A 102 -11.00 -2.63 -4.94
CA THR A 102 -9.84 -2.45 -5.83
C THR A 102 -8.68 -1.79 -5.08
N PRO A 103 -7.50 -2.43 -4.94
CA PRO A 103 -6.31 -1.85 -4.31
C PRO A 103 -5.73 -0.64 -5.04
N ASP A 104 -5.03 0.23 -4.30
CA ASP A 104 -4.22 1.31 -4.86
C ASP A 104 -2.96 0.80 -5.60
N ASP A 105 -2.42 -0.35 -5.17
CA ASP A 105 -1.24 -0.98 -5.80
C ASP A 105 -1.66 -1.59 -7.16
N PRO A 106 -1.17 -1.06 -8.30
CA PRO A 106 -1.63 -1.47 -9.61
C PRO A 106 -1.33 -2.95 -9.91
N VAL A 107 -0.23 -3.50 -9.36
CA VAL A 107 0.13 -4.90 -9.56
C VAL A 107 -0.86 -5.80 -8.84
N LEU A 108 -1.18 -5.47 -7.58
CA LEU A 108 -2.13 -6.23 -6.78
C LEU A 108 -3.56 -6.09 -7.32
N ALA A 109 -3.94 -4.91 -7.81
CA ALA A 109 -5.23 -4.67 -8.45
C ALA A 109 -5.42 -5.51 -9.72
N SER A 110 -4.40 -5.56 -10.58
CA SER A 110 -4.44 -6.42 -11.78
C SER A 110 -4.60 -7.89 -11.39
N LEU A 111 -3.84 -8.38 -10.40
CA LEU A 111 -3.92 -9.77 -9.96
C LEU A 111 -5.30 -10.11 -9.38
N LEU A 112 -5.86 -9.24 -8.53
CA LEU A 112 -7.21 -9.43 -7.98
C LEU A 112 -8.27 -9.44 -9.07
N SER A 113 -8.16 -8.56 -10.07
CA SER A 113 -9.07 -8.54 -11.22
C SER A 113 -9.02 -9.86 -12.02
N ASP A 114 -7.83 -10.43 -12.21
CA ASP A 114 -7.67 -11.71 -12.91
C ASP A 114 -8.29 -12.87 -12.12
N ILE A 115 -8.10 -12.89 -10.79
CA ILE A 115 -8.71 -13.88 -9.90
C ILE A 115 -10.24 -13.75 -9.93
N ASP A 116 -10.75 -12.53 -9.82
CA ASP A 116 -12.19 -12.25 -9.84
C ASP A 116 -12.84 -12.63 -11.17
N LEU A 117 -12.19 -12.32 -12.30
CA LEU A 117 -12.65 -12.79 -13.61
C LEU A 117 -12.76 -14.32 -13.63
N ARG A 118 -11.75 -15.02 -13.09
CA ARG A 118 -11.79 -16.48 -13.03
C ARG A 118 -12.92 -16.98 -12.13
N VAL A 119 -13.13 -16.36 -10.97
CA VAL A 119 -14.25 -16.67 -10.07
C VAL A 119 -15.58 -16.54 -10.79
N ARG A 120 -15.84 -15.40 -11.44
CA ARG A 120 -17.10 -15.17 -12.17
C ARG A 120 -17.31 -16.20 -13.28
N VAL A 121 -16.26 -16.57 -14.00
CA VAL A 121 -16.33 -17.63 -15.01
C VAL A 121 -16.67 -18.99 -14.39
N GLU A 122 -16.06 -19.37 -13.28
CA GLU A 122 -16.38 -20.63 -12.61
C GLU A 122 -17.81 -20.63 -12.07
N LEU A 123 -18.26 -19.57 -11.41
CA LEU A 123 -19.64 -19.45 -10.92
C LEU A 123 -20.66 -19.50 -12.05
N ALA A 124 -20.38 -18.87 -13.19
CA ALA A 124 -21.26 -18.89 -14.36
C ALA A 124 -21.44 -20.30 -14.95
N LYS A 125 -20.44 -21.19 -14.85
CA LYS A 125 -20.60 -22.61 -15.25
C LYS A 125 -21.60 -23.38 -14.39
N HIS A 126 -21.94 -22.82 -13.22
CA HIS A 126 -22.92 -23.35 -12.28
C HIS A 126 -24.20 -22.51 -12.23
N ASP A 127 -24.42 -21.63 -13.21
CA ASP A 127 -25.57 -20.70 -13.27
C ASP A 127 -25.69 -19.75 -12.07
N ILE A 128 -24.56 -19.44 -11.42
CA ILE A 128 -24.47 -18.48 -10.30
C ILE A 128 -23.88 -17.16 -10.80
N GLN A 129 -24.44 -16.05 -10.34
CA GLN A 129 -23.93 -14.70 -10.60
C GLN A 129 -23.28 -14.14 -9.32
N ALA A 130 -22.15 -13.45 -9.48
CA ALA A 130 -21.47 -12.73 -8.41
C ALA A 130 -21.36 -11.24 -8.77
#